data_AF-A0A3S4VZH1-F1
#
_entry.id   AF-A0A3S4VZH1-F1
#
_cell.length_a   1.000
_cell.length_b   1.000
_cell.length_c   1.000
_cell.angle_alpha   90.00
_cell.angle_beta   90.00
_cell.angle_gamma   90.00
#
_symmetry.space_group_name_H-M   'P 1'
#
loop_
_entity.id
_entity.type
_entity.pdbx_description
1 polymer ?
#
loop_
_entity_poly.entity_id
_entity_poly.type
_entity_poly.pdbx_seq_one_letter_code
_entity_poly.pdbx_strand_id
1 'polypeptide(L)'
;MMGKFIVIEGLEGAGKSTAHRSVVGVLNELGIDDVVFTREPGGTPLAEKLRQLIKHEKEEPVTDKAELLMLYAARIQLVENIIKPALAQGKWVVGDRHDMSSQAYQGGGRQLDPHFMKTLKETVLGDFEPDLTLYLDIDPVVGLARARGRGELDRIEQMDLEFFHRTRARYLDLVKDNPKAIIIDAEQSIEQVRADIESAVKIGGNISKNDRTLSLACAYLHKIARTFSEGLGHHAVLIKSDSGLGVENLFELLSRRIMCIEPQDTRACEQCHSCHLMLAHSHPDYHELYSLEGKDIGVDQVREINEIVAQHAQQNGNKVVYIKEAERLTEAAANALLKTLEEPRPNTYFCCKLIVLRVC
;
A
#
# COMPACT_ATOMS: atom_id res chain seq x y z
N MET A 1 5.95 -15.15 -19.75
CA MET A 1 5.74 -14.99 -18.30
C MET A 1 4.28 -15.22 -18.00
N MET A 2 3.95 -15.72 -16.80
CA MET A 2 2.54 -15.80 -16.38
C MET A 2 2.02 -14.38 -16.13
N GLY A 3 0.78 -14.13 -16.52
CA GLY A 3 0.13 -12.83 -16.28
C GLY A 3 -0.06 -12.54 -14.80
N LYS A 4 -0.46 -11.30 -14.48
CA LYS A 4 -0.78 -10.89 -13.11
C LYS A 4 -2.25 -10.54 -12.97
N PHE A 5 -2.81 -10.87 -11.81
CA PHE A 5 -4.20 -10.56 -11.47
C PHE A 5 -4.26 -9.42 -10.45
N ILE A 6 -4.72 -8.25 -10.89
CA ILE A 6 -4.99 -7.08 -10.04
C ILE A 6 -6.49 -7.00 -9.79
N VAL A 7 -6.91 -6.80 -8.54
CA VAL A 7 -8.31 -6.58 -8.17
C VAL A 7 -8.46 -5.20 -7.55
N ILE A 8 -9.55 -4.51 -7.91
CA ILE A 8 -9.96 -3.25 -7.28
C ILE A 8 -11.19 -3.55 -6.42
N GLU A 9 -11.06 -3.27 -5.13
CA GLU A 9 -12.10 -3.46 -4.11
C GLU A 9 -12.54 -2.13 -3.53
N GLY A 10 -13.69 -2.13 -2.86
CA GLY A 10 -14.23 -0.95 -2.19
C GLY A 10 -15.75 -0.95 -2.12
N LEU A 11 -16.29 -0.06 -1.29
CA LEU A 11 -17.74 0.17 -1.23
C LEU A 11 -18.27 0.76 -2.54
N GLU A 12 -19.59 0.83 -2.64
CA GLU A 12 -20.22 1.60 -3.72
C GLU A 12 -19.94 3.09 -3.55
N GLY A 13 -19.76 3.78 -4.67
CA GLY A 13 -19.32 5.18 -4.68
C GLY A 13 -17.83 5.44 -4.43
N ALA A 14 -17.02 4.40 -4.15
CA ALA A 14 -15.57 4.55 -3.91
C ALA A 14 -14.73 4.93 -5.16
N GLY A 15 -15.33 4.97 -6.35
CA GLY A 15 -14.63 5.38 -7.57
C GLY A 15 -13.88 4.26 -8.32
N LYS A 16 -14.26 2.99 -8.13
CA LYS A 16 -13.65 1.80 -8.77
C LYS A 16 -13.47 1.93 -10.29
N SER A 17 -14.43 2.49 -11.02
CA SER A 17 -14.33 2.70 -12.47
C SER A 17 -13.28 3.74 -12.87
N THR A 18 -13.05 4.75 -12.03
CA THR A 18 -11.96 5.71 -12.23
C THR A 18 -10.62 5.07 -11.88
N ALA A 19 -10.55 4.35 -10.77
CA ALA A 19 -9.36 3.60 -10.38
C ALA A 19 -8.93 2.60 -11.45
N HIS A 20 -9.89 1.89 -12.05
CA HIS A 20 -9.65 0.98 -13.16
C HIS A 20 -8.93 1.67 -14.33
N ARG A 21 -9.41 2.84 -14.76
CA ARG A 21 -8.76 3.60 -15.84
C ARG A 21 -7.33 3.99 -15.47
N SER A 22 -7.09 4.37 -14.22
CA SER A 22 -5.74 4.68 -13.73
C SER A 22 -4.82 3.45 -13.77
N VAL A 23 -5.29 2.29 -13.29
CA VAL A 23 -4.52 1.03 -13.35
C VAL A 23 -4.14 0.69 -14.79
N VAL A 24 -5.10 0.76 -15.72
CA VAL A 24 -4.85 0.47 -17.14
C VAL A 24 -3.85 1.44 -17.75
N GLY A 25 -3.98 2.73 -17.45
CA GLY A 25 -3.03 3.74 -17.91
C GLY A 25 -1.60 3.42 -17.49
N VAL A 26 -1.42 3.02 -16.23
CA VAL A 26 -0.10 2.64 -15.69
C VAL A 26 0.45 1.39 -16.34
N LEU A 27 -0.39 0.37 -16.56
CA LEU A 27 0.04 -0.86 -17.24
C LEU A 27 0.51 -0.55 -18.67
N ASN A 28 -0.24 0.27 -19.41
CA ASN A 28 0.14 0.69 -20.77
C ASN A 28 1.47 1.49 -20.76
N GLU A 29 1.66 2.42 -19.81
CA GLU A 29 2.92 3.16 -19.66
C GLU A 29 4.13 2.25 -19.37
N LEU A 30 3.88 1.09 -18.76
CA LEU A 30 4.89 0.06 -18.47
C LEU A 30 5.05 -0.95 -19.62
N GLY A 31 4.38 -0.73 -20.76
CA GLY A 31 4.42 -1.59 -21.95
C GLY A 31 3.61 -2.88 -21.81
N ILE A 32 2.61 -2.90 -20.93
CA ILE A 32 1.71 -4.04 -20.69
C ILE A 32 0.36 -3.73 -21.33
N ASP A 33 0.21 -4.07 -22.61
CA ASP A 33 -0.97 -3.71 -23.41
C ASP A 33 -2.02 -4.84 -23.49
N ASP A 34 -1.64 -6.11 -23.22
CA ASP A 34 -2.54 -7.27 -23.26
C ASP A 34 -3.22 -7.48 -21.90
N VAL A 35 -4.25 -6.67 -21.65
CA VAL A 35 -5.01 -6.64 -20.39
C VAL A 35 -6.46 -7.07 -20.62
N VAL A 36 -6.93 -8.02 -19.81
CA VAL A 36 -8.32 -8.51 -19.77
C VAL A 36 -9.05 -7.89 -18.59
N PHE A 37 -10.23 -7.35 -18.86
CA PHE A 37 -11.09 -6.75 -17.84
C PHE A 37 -12.17 -7.70 -17.41
N THR A 38 -12.37 -7.78 -16.09
CA THR A 38 -13.42 -8.60 -15.50
C THR A 38 -14.15 -7.83 -14.40
N ARG A 39 -15.36 -8.27 -14.07
CA ARG A 39 -16.19 -7.68 -13.01
C ARG A 39 -16.98 -8.77 -12.32
N GLU A 40 -17.05 -8.71 -11.00
CA GLU A 40 -17.84 -9.63 -10.19
C GLU A 40 -19.02 -8.96 -9.45
N PRO A 41 -20.11 -9.71 -9.23
CA PRO A 41 -20.48 -10.94 -9.95
C PRO A 41 -20.72 -10.63 -11.44
N GLY A 42 -20.31 -11.51 -12.36
CA GLY A 42 -20.46 -11.30 -13.80
C GLY A 42 -19.31 -11.85 -14.64
N GLY A 43 -19.18 -11.36 -15.88
CA GLY A 43 -18.06 -11.62 -16.79
C GLY A 43 -18.14 -12.92 -17.59
N THR A 44 -19.18 -13.74 -17.38
CA THR A 44 -19.55 -14.87 -18.26
C THR A 44 -21.07 -14.90 -18.47
N PRO A 45 -21.60 -15.52 -19.53
CA PRO A 45 -23.05 -15.59 -19.74
C PRO A 45 -23.84 -16.16 -18.56
N LEU A 46 -23.30 -17.17 -17.86
CA LEU A 46 -23.92 -17.73 -16.67
C LEU A 46 -23.77 -16.79 -15.46
N ALA A 47 -22.58 -16.23 -15.24
CA ALA A 47 -22.34 -15.31 -14.13
C ALA A 47 -23.16 -14.00 -14.26
N GLU A 48 -23.45 -13.54 -15.47
CA GLU A 48 -24.35 -12.39 -15.70
C GLU A 48 -25.82 -12.72 -15.34
N LYS A 49 -26.29 -13.95 -15.58
CA LYS A 49 -27.62 -14.38 -15.11
C LYS A 49 -27.68 -14.40 -13.58
N LEU A 50 -26.64 -14.93 -12.93
CA LEU A 50 -26.54 -14.92 -11.46
C LEU A 50 -26.46 -13.49 -10.92
N ARG A 51 -25.74 -12.58 -11.59
CA ARG A 51 -25.70 -11.16 -11.23
C ARG A 51 -27.10 -10.53 -11.21
N GLN A 52 -27.93 -10.84 -12.19
CA GLN A 52 -29.31 -10.33 -12.24
C GLN A 52 -30.11 -10.78 -11.02
N LEU A 53 -30.05 -12.08 -10.67
CA LEU A 53 -30.71 -12.62 -9.49
C LEU A 53 -30.20 -11.96 -8.19
N ILE A 54 -28.89 -11.84 -8.04
CA ILE A 54 -28.27 -11.24 -6.85
C ILE A 54 -28.72 -9.79 -6.64
N LYS A 55 -28.76 -8.99 -7.73
CA LYS A 55 -29.02 -7.55 -7.66
C LYS A 55 -30.51 -7.19 -7.63
N HIS A 56 -31.36 -7.99 -8.27
CA HIS A 56 -32.72 -7.56 -8.62
C HIS A 56 -33.84 -8.53 -8.24
N GLU A 57 -33.55 -9.66 -7.59
CA GLU A 57 -34.60 -10.54 -7.08
C GLU A 57 -35.50 -9.81 -6.07
N LYS A 58 -36.82 -9.88 -6.29
CA LYS A 58 -37.85 -9.15 -5.54
C LYS A 58 -39.07 -10.01 -5.22
N GLU A 59 -39.24 -11.17 -5.86
CA GLU A 59 -40.42 -12.03 -5.68
C GLU A 59 -40.34 -12.82 -4.38
N GLU A 60 -39.14 -13.29 -4.03
CA GLU A 60 -38.88 -13.99 -2.77
C GLU A 60 -37.67 -13.44 -2.01
N PRO A 61 -37.68 -13.47 -0.67
CA PRO A 61 -36.51 -13.11 0.13
C PRO A 61 -35.33 -14.05 -0.13
N VAL A 62 -34.25 -13.52 -0.71
CA VAL A 62 -32.99 -14.25 -0.87
C VAL A 62 -32.31 -14.38 0.48
N THR A 63 -32.08 -15.62 0.93
CA THR A 63 -31.31 -15.88 2.17
C THR A 63 -29.84 -15.50 2.01
N ASP A 64 -29.17 -15.09 3.10
CA ASP A 64 -27.76 -14.68 3.06
C ASP A 64 -26.83 -15.81 2.54
N LYS A 65 -27.15 -17.07 2.85
CA LYS A 65 -26.40 -18.23 2.33
C LYS A 65 -26.63 -18.43 0.84
N ALA A 66 -27.86 -18.24 0.34
CA ALA A 66 -28.13 -18.30 -1.09
C ALA A 66 -27.41 -17.18 -1.85
N GLU A 67 -27.41 -15.95 -1.32
CA GLU A 67 -26.64 -14.81 -1.84
C GLU A 67 -25.15 -15.17 -1.97
N LEU A 68 -24.54 -15.72 -0.91
CA LEU A 68 -23.15 -16.14 -0.90
C LEU A 68 -22.85 -17.24 -1.93
N LEU A 69 -23.68 -18.29 -1.97
CA LEU A 69 -23.47 -19.42 -2.89
C LEU A 69 -23.61 -19.00 -4.35
N MET A 70 -24.55 -18.11 -4.68
CA MET A 70 -24.67 -17.53 -6.02
C MET A 70 -23.44 -16.69 -6.40
N LEU A 71 -22.89 -15.91 -5.45
CA LEU A 71 -21.66 -15.14 -5.66
C LEU A 71 -20.47 -16.07 -5.97
N TYR A 72 -20.28 -17.15 -5.20
CA TYR A 72 -19.21 -18.11 -5.45
C TYR A 72 -19.42 -18.91 -6.74
N ALA A 73 -20.65 -19.27 -7.08
CA ALA A 73 -20.97 -19.91 -8.36
C ALA A 73 -20.63 -19.00 -9.55
N ALA A 74 -20.97 -17.71 -9.47
CA ALA A 74 -20.60 -16.73 -10.49
C ALA A 74 -19.07 -16.55 -10.59
N ARG A 75 -18.39 -16.49 -9.44
CA ARG A 75 -16.95 -16.31 -9.34
C ARG A 75 -16.17 -17.47 -9.94
N ILE A 76 -16.45 -18.71 -9.54
CA ILE A 76 -15.69 -19.86 -10.06
C ILE A 76 -15.88 -20.03 -11.56
N GLN A 77 -17.09 -19.74 -12.05
CA GLN A 77 -17.37 -19.72 -13.48
C GLN A 77 -16.48 -18.69 -14.21
N LEU A 78 -16.32 -17.49 -13.66
CA LEU A 78 -15.44 -16.47 -14.22
C LEU A 78 -13.95 -16.85 -14.12
N VAL A 79 -13.53 -17.37 -12.95
CA VAL A 79 -12.14 -17.73 -12.66
C VAL A 79 -11.64 -18.81 -13.62
N GLU A 80 -12.37 -19.92 -13.73
CA GLU A 80 -11.94 -21.08 -14.54
C GLU A 80 -12.02 -20.82 -16.04
N ASN A 81 -12.98 -20.00 -16.50
CA ASN A 81 -13.26 -19.84 -17.94
C ASN A 81 -12.62 -18.60 -18.55
N ILE A 82 -12.30 -17.57 -17.75
CA ILE A 82 -11.75 -16.30 -18.25
C ILE A 82 -10.43 -15.96 -17.58
N ILE A 83 -10.40 -15.88 -16.24
CA ILE A 83 -9.24 -15.33 -15.52
C ILE A 83 -8.04 -16.26 -15.62
N LYS A 84 -8.15 -17.52 -15.18
CA LYS A 84 -7.05 -18.49 -15.25
C LYS A 84 -6.56 -18.71 -16.68
N PRO A 85 -7.43 -18.89 -17.70
CA PRO A 85 -6.98 -18.98 -19.10
C PRO A 85 -6.24 -17.74 -19.60
N ALA A 86 -6.67 -16.53 -19.24
CA ALA A 86 -5.99 -15.29 -19.62
C ALA A 86 -4.59 -15.20 -18.98
N LEU A 87 -4.49 -15.48 -17.68
CA LEU A 87 -3.21 -15.47 -16.96
C LEU A 87 -2.23 -16.51 -17.52
N ALA A 88 -2.73 -17.69 -17.90
CA ALA A 88 -1.94 -18.75 -18.52
C ALA A 88 -1.38 -18.35 -19.90
N GLN A 89 -2.08 -17.47 -20.62
CA GLN A 89 -1.61 -16.88 -21.88
C GLN A 89 -0.62 -15.72 -21.67
N GLY A 90 -0.31 -15.36 -20.42
CA GLY A 90 0.57 -14.24 -20.07
C GLY A 90 -0.15 -12.89 -20.02
N LYS A 91 -1.47 -12.86 -20.21
CA LYS A 91 -2.27 -11.63 -20.16
C LYS A 91 -2.45 -11.17 -18.74
N TRP A 92 -2.46 -9.85 -18.54
CA TRP A 92 -2.82 -9.28 -17.25
C TRP A 92 -4.34 -9.28 -17.10
N VAL A 93 -4.83 -9.43 -15.88
CA VAL A 93 -6.26 -9.35 -15.59
C VAL A 93 -6.48 -8.26 -14.56
N VAL A 94 -7.39 -7.34 -14.85
CA VAL A 94 -7.86 -6.33 -13.89
C VAL A 94 -9.33 -6.59 -13.58
N GLY A 95 -9.62 -6.94 -12.33
CA GLY A 95 -10.95 -7.27 -11.83
C GLY A 95 -11.58 -6.12 -11.03
N ASP A 96 -12.82 -5.77 -11.34
CA ASP A 96 -13.69 -4.98 -10.45
C ASP A 96 -14.41 -5.96 -9.49
N ARG A 97 -13.92 -6.00 -8.25
CA ARG A 97 -14.26 -6.97 -7.17
C ARG A 97 -13.77 -8.40 -7.39
N HIS A 98 -13.56 -9.12 -6.29
CA HIS A 98 -13.31 -10.55 -6.24
C HIS A 98 -13.75 -11.15 -4.88
N ASP A 99 -13.04 -12.14 -4.33
CA ASP A 99 -13.38 -12.81 -3.07
C ASP A 99 -13.41 -11.88 -1.85
N MET A 100 -12.58 -10.85 -1.82
CA MET A 100 -12.55 -9.90 -0.69
C MET A 100 -13.89 -9.16 -0.54
N SER A 101 -14.58 -8.87 -1.65
CA SER A 101 -15.98 -8.43 -1.61
C SER A 101 -16.90 -9.41 -0.89
N SER A 102 -16.78 -10.72 -1.13
CA SER A 102 -17.61 -11.70 -0.41
C SER A 102 -17.27 -11.75 1.07
N GLN A 103 -15.99 -11.73 1.42
CA GLN A 103 -15.54 -11.68 2.81
C GLN A 103 -16.04 -10.42 3.55
N ALA A 104 -16.10 -9.28 2.87
CA ALA A 104 -16.57 -8.02 3.45
C ALA A 104 -18.09 -7.93 3.55
N TYR A 105 -18.81 -8.13 2.45
CA TYR A 105 -20.27 -7.95 2.40
C TYR A 105 -21.00 -9.09 3.10
N GLN A 106 -20.65 -10.34 2.82
CA GLN A 106 -21.31 -11.49 3.43
C GLN A 106 -20.68 -11.87 4.78
N GLY A 107 -19.36 -11.76 4.93
CA GLY A 107 -18.72 -12.00 6.22
C GLY A 107 -18.94 -10.87 7.23
N GLY A 108 -18.73 -9.62 6.84
CA GLY A 108 -18.93 -8.45 7.72
C GLY A 108 -20.37 -7.94 7.72
N GLY A 109 -20.87 -7.54 6.55
CA GLY A 109 -22.21 -6.96 6.40
C GLY A 109 -23.32 -7.90 6.87
N ARG A 110 -23.39 -9.13 6.32
CA ARG A 110 -24.34 -10.18 6.70
C ARG A 110 -23.96 -10.96 7.97
N GLN A 111 -22.73 -10.78 8.47
CA GLN A 111 -22.24 -11.47 9.67
C GLN A 111 -22.27 -13.00 9.56
N LEU A 112 -22.03 -13.54 8.36
CA LEU A 112 -21.89 -14.98 8.19
C LEU A 112 -20.65 -15.51 8.92
N ASP A 113 -20.77 -16.73 9.43
CA ASP A 113 -19.72 -17.40 10.19
C ASP A 113 -18.37 -17.39 9.45
N PRO A 114 -17.29 -16.86 10.05
CA PRO A 114 -15.98 -16.77 9.41
C PRO A 114 -15.40 -18.14 9.01
N HIS A 115 -15.71 -19.21 9.76
CA HIS A 115 -15.23 -20.55 9.42
C HIS A 115 -15.92 -21.10 8.18
N PHE A 116 -17.23 -20.89 8.04
CA PHE A 116 -17.98 -21.19 6.83
C PHE A 116 -17.45 -20.39 5.62
N MET A 117 -17.22 -19.08 5.78
CA MET A 117 -16.65 -18.23 4.73
C MET A 117 -15.28 -18.73 4.26
N LYS A 118 -14.40 -19.12 5.20
CA LYS A 118 -13.08 -19.67 4.90
C LYS A 118 -13.18 -21.02 4.17
N THR A 119 -13.99 -21.94 4.69
CA THR A 119 -14.18 -23.27 4.10
C THR A 119 -14.70 -23.19 2.68
N LEU A 120 -15.66 -22.29 2.42
CA LEU A 120 -16.20 -22.10 1.07
C LEU A 120 -15.16 -21.52 0.11
N LYS A 121 -14.40 -20.51 0.54
CA LYS A 121 -13.27 -19.97 -0.23
C LYS A 121 -12.28 -21.07 -0.63
N GLU A 122 -11.80 -21.84 0.34
CA GLU A 122 -10.81 -22.90 0.13
C GLU A 122 -11.36 -24.01 -0.78
N THR A 123 -12.64 -24.38 -0.62
CA THR A 123 -13.28 -25.41 -1.44
C THR A 123 -13.44 -24.98 -2.89
N VAL A 124 -13.79 -23.70 -3.13
CA VAL A 124 -14.13 -23.20 -4.47
C VAL A 124 -12.91 -22.66 -5.21
N LEU A 125 -12.06 -21.87 -4.55
CA LEU A 125 -10.93 -21.18 -5.16
C LEU A 125 -9.58 -21.84 -4.86
N GLY A 126 -9.49 -22.65 -3.81
CA GLY A 126 -8.22 -23.21 -3.36
C GLY A 126 -7.22 -22.11 -2.97
N ASP A 127 -6.03 -22.18 -3.54
CA ASP A 127 -4.94 -21.20 -3.38
C ASP A 127 -5.01 -20.03 -4.37
N PHE A 128 -6.00 -20.01 -5.28
CA PHE A 128 -6.15 -18.95 -6.25
C PHE A 128 -6.52 -17.63 -5.56
N GLU A 129 -5.65 -16.63 -5.72
CA GLU A 129 -5.84 -15.29 -5.17
C GLU A 129 -5.17 -14.23 -6.08
N PRO A 130 -5.62 -12.96 -6.01
CA PRO A 130 -4.98 -11.89 -6.76
C PRO A 130 -3.52 -11.68 -6.36
N ASP A 131 -2.71 -11.23 -7.32
CA ASP A 131 -1.34 -10.79 -7.08
C ASP A 131 -1.29 -9.44 -6.35
N LEU A 132 -2.28 -8.57 -6.61
CA LEU A 132 -2.45 -7.26 -5.98
C LEU A 132 -3.93 -6.93 -5.81
N THR A 133 -4.31 -6.43 -4.64
CA THR A 133 -5.64 -5.87 -4.36
C THR A 133 -5.49 -4.40 -3.98
N LEU A 134 -6.19 -3.52 -4.70
CA LEU A 134 -6.32 -2.11 -4.36
C LEU A 134 -7.66 -1.91 -3.66
N TYR A 135 -7.63 -1.69 -2.35
CA TYR A 135 -8.83 -1.40 -1.58
C TYR A 135 -9.05 0.12 -1.50
N LEU A 136 -10.09 0.60 -2.18
CA LEU A 136 -10.52 2.00 -2.13
C LEU A 136 -11.37 2.21 -0.88
N ASP A 137 -10.74 2.70 0.19
CA ASP A 137 -11.42 3.00 1.45
C ASP A 137 -12.18 4.31 1.36
N ILE A 138 -13.43 4.30 1.81
CA ILE A 138 -14.29 5.48 1.85
C ILE A 138 -15.28 5.35 2.99
N ASP A 139 -15.62 6.45 3.64
CA ASP A 139 -16.72 6.47 4.59
C ASP A 139 -18.05 6.01 3.95
N PRO A 140 -18.79 5.09 4.61
CA PRO A 140 -20.04 4.57 4.07
C PRO A 140 -21.08 5.65 3.73
N VAL A 141 -21.15 6.73 4.51
CA VAL A 141 -22.10 7.83 4.26
C VAL A 141 -21.76 8.52 2.94
N VAL A 142 -20.47 8.81 2.72
CA VAL A 142 -19.99 9.45 1.49
C VAL A 142 -20.16 8.51 0.29
N GLY A 143 -19.81 7.23 0.45
CA GLY A 143 -19.96 6.22 -0.60
C GLY A 143 -21.40 6.04 -1.07
N LEU A 144 -22.35 5.91 -0.12
CA LEU A 144 -23.77 5.80 -0.42
C LEU A 144 -24.35 7.05 -1.07
N ALA A 145 -23.94 8.25 -0.62
CA ALA A 145 -24.35 9.50 -1.25
C ALA A 145 -23.93 9.57 -2.72
N ARG A 146 -22.68 9.17 -3.03
CA ARG A 146 -22.18 9.05 -4.41
C ARG A 146 -22.93 7.98 -5.20
N ALA A 147 -23.22 6.83 -4.59
CA ALA A 147 -23.94 5.73 -5.24
C ALA A 147 -25.37 6.15 -5.66
N ARG A 148 -26.11 6.82 -4.77
CA ARG A 148 -27.46 7.37 -5.06
C ARG A 148 -27.46 8.37 -6.20
N GLY A 149 -26.38 9.15 -6.37
CA GLY A 149 -26.23 10.06 -7.50
C GLY A 149 -26.14 9.36 -8.86
N ARG A 150 -25.89 8.04 -8.91
CA ARG A 150 -25.75 7.25 -10.15
C ARG A 150 -27.05 6.60 -10.62
N GLY A 151 -28.08 6.50 -9.78
CA GLY A 151 -29.35 5.88 -10.15
C GLY A 151 -30.03 5.10 -9.02
N GLU A 152 -30.96 4.21 -9.41
CA GLU A 152 -31.65 3.30 -8.48
C GLU A 152 -30.67 2.32 -7.84
N LEU A 153 -30.79 2.14 -6.53
CA LEU A 153 -29.96 1.23 -5.74
C LEU A 153 -30.42 -0.22 -5.93
N ASP A 154 -29.46 -1.14 -6.05
CA ASP A 154 -29.73 -2.57 -6.06
C ASP A 154 -30.10 -3.13 -4.68
N ARG A 155 -30.50 -4.41 -4.62
CA ARG A 155 -30.95 -5.08 -3.38
C ARG A 155 -29.94 -4.98 -2.23
N ILE A 156 -28.63 -5.00 -2.50
CA ILE A 156 -27.59 -4.93 -1.47
C ILE A 156 -27.30 -3.46 -1.12
N GLU A 157 -27.32 -2.57 -2.11
CA GLU A 157 -27.15 -1.13 -1.92
C GLU A 157 -28.27 -0.48 -1.08
N GLN A 158 -29.42 -1.17 -0.93
CA GLN A 158 -30.56 -0.75 -0.11
C GLN A 158 -30.44 -1.12 1.39
N MET A 159 -29.37 -1.84 1.79
CA MET A 159 -29.15 -2.19 3.20
C MET A 159 -28.95 -0.95 4.09
N ASP A 160 -29.07 -1.14 5.41
CA ASP A 160 -28.85 -0.05 6.37
C ASP A 160 -27.39 0.40 6.44
N LEU A 161 -27.16 1.58 7.04
CA LEU A 161 -25.80 2.15 7.15
C LEU A 161 -24.87 1.27 8.00
N GLU A 162 -25.40 0.60 9.02
CA GLU A 162 -24.67 -0.32 9.89
C GLU A 162 -24.08 -1.51 9.12
N PHE A 163 -24.81 -2.05 8.14
CA PHE A 163 -24.33 -3.07 7.22
C PHE A 163 -23.07 -2.60 6.48
N PHE A 164 -23.03 -1.36 6.00
CA PHE A 164 -21.86 -0.82 5.30
C PHE A 164 -20.72 -0.46 6.25
N HIS A 165 -20.99 -0.03 7.49
CA HIS A 165 -19.96 0.13 8.52
C HIS A 165 -19.28 -1.21 8.83
N ARG A 166 -20.05 -2.29 9.04
CA ARG A 166 -19.48 -3.64 9.24
C ARG A 166 -18.71 -4.12 8.00
N THR A 167 -19.21 -3.83 6.80
CA THR A 167 -18.53 -4.17 5.54
C THR A 167 -17.18 -3.46 5.43
N ARG A 168 -17.13 -2.14 5.70
CA ARG A 168 -15.88 -1.36 5.70
C ARG A 168 -14.89 -1.87 6.75
N ALA A 169 -15.35 -2.08 7.99
CA ALA A 169 -14.52 -2.60 9.06
C ALA A 169 -13.89 -3.94 8.65
N ARG A 170 -14.68 -4.82 8.03
CA ARG A 170 -14.19 -6.11 7.55
C ARG A 170 -13.17 -5.98 6.42
N TYR A 171 -13.33 -5.04 5.49
CA TYR A 171 -12.28 -4.76 4.50
C TYR A 171 -10.97 -4.33 5.15
N LEU A 172 -11.02 -3.38 6.09
CA LEU A 172 -9.84 -2.90 6.80
C LEU A 172 -9.12 -4.04 7.53
N ASP A 173 -9.87 -4.93 8.18
CA ASP A 173 -9.31 -6.12 8.83
C ASP A 173 -8.62 -7.07 7.84
N LEU A 174 -9.21 -7.27 6.64
CA LEU A 174 -8.66 -8.14 5.61
C LEU A 174 -7.39 -7.58 4.95
N VAL A 175 -7.21 -6.27 4.96
CA VAL A 175 -6.05 -5.61 4.35
C VAL A 175 -4.90 -5.43 5.34
N LYS A 176 -5.18 -5.25 6.63
CA LYS A 176 -4.20 -4.90 7.67
C LYS A 176 -2.89 -5.72 7.65
N ASP A 177 -2.99 -7.03 7.47
CA ASP A 177 -1.85 -7.96 7.49
C ASP A 177 -1.67 -8.70 6.14
N ASN A 178 -2.26 -8.17 5.05
CA ASN A 178 -2.18 -8.77 3.73
C ASN A 178 -1.13 -8.05 2.86
N PRO A 179 0.04 -8.65 2.60
CA PRO A 179 1.12 -8.01 1.83
C PRO A 179 0.77 -7.79 0.35
N LYS A 180 -0.31 -8.40 -0.15
CA LYS A 180 -0.82 -8.22 -1.51
C LYS A 180 -1.93 -7.18 -1.59
N ALA A 181 -2.29 -6.52 -0.49
CA ALA A 181 -3.35 -5.53 -0.47
C ALA A 181 -2.84 -4.16 -0.04
N ILE A 182 -3.29 -3.12 -0.75
CA ILE A 182 -2.92 -1.72 -0.50
C ILE A 182 -4.21 -0.91 -0.33
N ILE A 183 -4.27 -0.13 0.75
CA ILE A 183 -5.37 0.81 1.01
C ILE A 183 -5.10 2.10 0.25
N ILE A 184 -6.10 2.56 -0.50
CA ILE A 184 -6.14 3.86 -1.16
C ILE A 184 -7.27 4.66 -0.53
N ASP A 185 -6.99 5.87 -0.07
CA ASP A 185 -7.99 6.77 0.51
C ASP A 185 -8.80 7.44 -0.61
N ALA A 186 -10.05 6.99 -0.80
CA ALA A 186 -10.93 7.44 -1.87
C ALA A 186 -11.77 8.70 -1.51
N GLU A 187 -11.49 9.32 -0.36
CA GLU A 187 -12.06 10.62 0.03
C GLU A 187 -11.22 11.80 -0.48
N GLN A 188 -9.99 11.54 -0.91
CA GLN A 188 -9.09 12.53 -1.49
C GLN A 188 -9.57 13.02 -2.87
N SER A 189 -8.86 14.01 -3.43
CA SER A 189 -9.11 14.45 -4.80
C SER A 189 -8.83 13.32 -5.80
N ILE A 190 -9.47 13.38 -6.97
CA ILE A 190 -9.31 12.36 -8.01
C ILE A 190 -7.84 12.27 -8.44
N GLU A 191 -7.13 13.40 -8.47
CA GLU A 191 -5.72 13.49 -8.81
C GLU A 191 -4.84 12.73 -7.81
N GLN A 192 -5.12 12.87 -6.51
CA GLN A 192 -4.35 12.19 -5.48
C GLN A 192 -4.68 10.69 -5.43
N VAL A 193 -5.95 10.31 -5.52
CA VAL A 193 -6.38 8.91 -5.64
C VAL A 193 -5.69 8.24 -6.84
N ARG A 194 -5.60 8.95 -7.97
CA ARG A 194 -4.87 8.46 -9.13
C ARG A 194 -3.39 8.26 -8.81
N ALA A 195 -2.70 9.27 -8.28
CA ALA A 195 -1.28 9.17 -7.94
C ALA A 195 -0.97 7.99 -7.00
N ASP A 196 -1.83 7.78 -6.00
CA ASP A 196 -1.70 6.69 -5.04
C ASP A 196 -1.87 5.32 -5.73
N ILE A 197 -2.85 5.18 -6.63
CA ILE A 197 -3.03 3.97 -7.45
C ILE A 197 -1.83 3.72 -8.35
N GLU A 198 -1.33 4.75 -9.03
CA GLU A 198 -0.16 4.62 -9.91
C GLU A 198 1.05 4.09 -9.13
N SER A 199 1.26 4.62 -7.93
CA SER A 199 2.30 4.11 -7.05
C SER A 199 2.05 2.68 -6.60
N ALA A 200 0.82 2.36 -6.19
CA ALA A 200 0.46 1.05 -5.68
C ALA A 200 0.60 -0.05 -6.73
N VAL A 201 0.25 0.23 -7.99
CA VAL A 201 0.41 -0.73 -9.11
C VAL A 201 1.90 -1.01 -9.39
N LYS A 202 2.72 0.05 -9.42
CA LYS A 202 4.18 -0.07 -9.62
C LYS A 202 4.83 -0.92 -8.51
N ILE A 203 4.35 -0.76 -7.27
CA ILE A 203 4.87 -1.46 -6.08
C ILE A 203 4.33 -2.90 -5.99
N GLY A 204 3.01 -3.07 -5.97
CA GLY A 204 2.33 -4.32 -5.62
C GLY A 204 2.31 -5.35 -6.75
N GLY A 205 2.41 -4.93 -8.01
CA GLY A 205 2.48 -5.86 -9.13
C GLY A 205 3.86 -6.53 -9.30
N ASN A 206 4.84 -6.25 -8.43
CA ASN A 206 6.26 -6.52 -8.70
C ASN A 206 6.67 -6.00 -10.10
N ILE A 207 6.06 -4.89 -10.54
CA ILE A 207 6.33 -4.30 -11.86
C ILE A 207 7.48 -3.32 -11.70
N SER A 208 8.66 -3.91 -11.55
CA SER A 208 9.92 -3.24 -11.65
C SER A 208 10.91 -4.26 -12.20
N LYS A 209 11.91 -3.81 -12.97
CA LYS A 209 13.08 -4.64 -13.25
C LYS A 209 13.80 -5.10 -11.98
N ASN A 210 13.42 -4.63 -10.78
CA ASN A 210 13.80 -5.18 -9.49
C ASN A 210 12.82 -4.77 -8.35
N ASP A 211 12.43 -5.77 -7.55
CA ASP A 211 12.36 -5.74 -6.08
C ASP A 211 10.99 -5.68 -5.35
N ARG A 212 10.82 -6.63 -4.40
CA ARG A 212 9.61 -6.93 -3.58
C ARG A 212 9.51 -6.08 -2.30
N THR A 213 10.52 -5.26 -2.01
CA THR A 213 10.79 -4.63 -0.70
C THR A 213 10.14 -3.25 -0.51
N LEU A 214 9.44 -2.75 -1.54
CA LEU A 214 8.87 -1.38 -1.57
C LEU A 214 7.50 -1.23 -0.89
N SER A 215 6.69 -2.29 -0.77
CA SER A 215 5.29 -2.19 -0.29
C SER A 215 5.16 -1.79 1.17
N LEU A 216 5.96 -2.38 2.05
CA LEU A 216 5.92 -2.04 3.47
C LEU A 216 6.54 -0.66 3.72
N ALA A 217 7.65 -0.36 3.02
CA ALA A 217 8.34 0.91 3.09
C ALA A 217 7.41 2.09 2.74
N CYS A 218 6.59 1.99 1.69
CA CYS A 218 5.71 3.10 1.30
C CYS A 218 4.61 3.43 2.32
N ALA A 219 4.01 2.43 2.99
CA ALA A 219 2.99 2.68 4.01
C ALA A 219 3.56 3.39 5.25
N TYR A 220 4.75 2.96 5.71
CA TYR A 220 5.44 3.63 6.82
C TYR A 220 5.99 5.00 6.41
N LEU A 221 6.49 5.14 5.18
CA LEU A 221 6.94 6.41 4.64
C LEU A 221 5.82 7.43 4.67
N HIS A 222 4.61 7.07 4.24
CA HIS A 222 3.48 8.00 4.23
C HIS A 222 3.16 8.49 5.65
N LYS A 223 3.12 7.59 6.63
CA LYS A 223 2.86 7.93 8.04
C LYS A 223 3.94 8.84 8.64
N ILE A 224 5.22 8.57 8.35
CA ILE A 224 6.35 9.34 8.86
C ILE A 224 6.44 10.69 8.14
N ALA A 225 6.40 10.71 6.81
CA ALA A 225 6.55 11.95 6.02
C ALA A 225 5.39 12.94 6.23
N ARG A 226 4.20 12.46 6.59
CA ARG A 226 3.08 13.32 6.97
C ARG A 226 3.36 14.14 8.22
N THR A 227 3.98 13.56 9.26
CA THR A 227 4.32 14.32 10.48
C THR A 227 5.33 15.43 10.19
N PHE A 228 6.29 15.19 9.29
CA PHE A 228 7.21 16.23 8.82
C PHE A 228 6.49 17.35 8.06
N SER A 229 5.49 17.03 7.25
CA SER A 229 4.69 18.02 6.50
C SER A 229 3.80 18.87 7.41
N GLU A 230 3.36 18.31 8.53
CA GLU A 230 2.55 19.00 9.56
C GLU A 230 3.41 19.79 10.58
N GLY A 231 4.75 19.80 10.43
CA GLY A 231 5.68 20.46 11.36
C GLY A 231 5.85 19.73 12.70
N LEU A 232 5.35 18.50 12.81
CA LEU A 232 5.43 17.63 13.99
C LEU A 232 6.52 16.54 13.87
N GLY A 233 7.29 16.56 12.79
CA GLY A 233 8.38 15.62 12.55
C GLY A 233 9.51 15.80 13.56
N HIS A 234 9.84 14.73 14.28
CA HIS A 234 10.97 14.74 15.21
C HIS A 234 12.29 14.72 14.43
N HIS A 235 13.31 15.43 14.93
CA HIS A 235 14.63 15.50 14.31
C HIS A 235 15.41 14.18 14.36
N ALA A 236 14.95 13.20 15.14
CA ALA A 236 15.54 11.87 15.20
C ALA A 236 14.45 10.80 15.07
N VAL A 237 14.65 9.87 14.13
CA VAL A 237 13.76 8.73 13.87
C VAL A 237 14.55 7.44 14.04
N LEU A 238 14.11 6.59 14.97
CA LEU A 238 14.64 5.24 15.18
C LEU A 238 13.65 4.21 14.64
N ILE A 239 14.07 3.39 13.68
CA ILE A 239 13.25 2.28 13.17
C ILE A 239 13.92 0.97 13.55
N LYS A 240 13.17 0.16 14.31
CA LYS A 240 13.56 -1.17 14.73
C LYS A 240 12.92 -2.21 13.82
N SER A 241 13.70 -3.09 13.20
CA SER A 241 13.19 -4.09 12.26
C SER A 241 13.97 -5.40 12.28
N ASP A 242 13.32 -6.48 11.86
CA ASP A 242 14.00 -7.73 11.52
C ASP A 242 14.78 -7.56 10.19
N SER A 243 15.85 -8.35 10.00
CA SER A 243 16.68 -8.30 8.79
C SER A 243 15.90 -8.72 7.54
N GLY A 244 16.11 -8.02 6.41
CA GLY A 244 15.53 -8.40 5.11
C GLY A 244 14.13 -7.84 4.81
N LEU A 245 13.60 -6.95 5.65
CA LEU A 245 12.29 -6.30 5.45
C LEU A 245 12.32 -5.05 4.54
N GLY A 246 13.48 -4.68 4.00
CA GLY A 246 13.60 -3.52 3.09
C GLY A 246 13.49 -2.16 3.74
N VAL A 247 13.80 -2.07 5.04
CA VAL A 247 13.79 -0.82 5.79
C VAL A 247 14.85 0.16 5.27
N GLU A 248 15.87 -0.34 4.58
CA GLU A 248 16.86 0.45 3.85
C GLU A 248 16.18 1.39 2.84
N ASN A 249 15.24 0.85 2.04
CA ASN A 249 14.50 1.65 1.06
C ASN A 249 13.62 2.70 1.75
N LEU A 250 13.03 2.38 2.90
CA LEU A 250 12.27 3.36 3.70
C LEU A 250 13.17 4.52 4.15
N PHE A 251 14.35 4.22 4.70
CA PHE A 251 15.29 5.27 5.13
C PHE A 251 15.80 6.10 3.97
N GLU A 252 16.07 5.47 2.82
CA GLU A 252 16.48 6.18 1.62
C GLU A 252 15.38 7.13 1.12
N LEU A 253 14.14 6.65 1.00
CA LEU A 253 13.00 7.47 0.57
C LEU A 253 12.71 8.61 1.56
N LEU A 254 12.78 8.33 2.87
CA LEU A 254 12.61 9.35 3.91
C LEU A 254 13.73 10.39 3.85
N SER A 255 14.98 9.96 3.67
CA SER A 255 16.13 10.86 3.55
C SER A 255 15.98 11.76 2.33
N ARG A 256 15.62 11.20 1.16
CA ARG A 256 15.34 11.99 -0.05
C ARG A 256 14.24 13.01 0.18
N ARG A 257 13.16 12.62 0.88
CA ARG A 257 12.05 13.51 1.22
C ARG A 257 12.46 14.64 2.16
N ILE A 258 13.29 14.38 3.15
CA ILE A 258 13.80 15.40 4.09
C ILE A 258 14.75 16.35 3.35
N MET A 259 15.60 15.83 2.48
CA MET A 259 16.58 16.64 1.75
C MET A 259 15.94 17.49 0.64
N CYS A 260 14.76 17.10 0.14
CA CYS A 260 14.07 17.79 -0.94
C CYS A 260 13.70 19.23 -0.58
N ILE A 261 13.97 20.17 -1.50
CA ILE A 261 13.67 21.60 -1.34
C ILE A 261 12.16 21.85 -1.45
N GLU A 262 11.52 21.21 -2.43
CA GLU A 262 10.09 21.38 -2.73
C GLU A 262 9.39 20.03 -2.72
N PRO A 263 9.26 19.38 -1.56
CA PRO A 263 8.66 18.06 -1.49
C PRO A 263 7.18 18.06 -1.90
N GLN A 264 6.74 16.98 -2.53
CA GLN A 264 5.35 16.75 -2.94
C GLN A 264 4.71 15.78 -1.96
N ASP A 265 3.92 16.31 -1.03
CA ASP A 265 3.27 15.55 0.05
C ASP A 265 4.30 14.68 0.82
N THR A 266 4.21 13.36 0.71
CA THR A 266 5.04 12.39 1.42
C THR A 266 6.30 12.01 0.65
N ARG A 267 6.54 12.61 -0.54
CA ARG A 267 7.65 12.26 -1.45
C ARG A 267 8.54 13.46 -1.79
N ALA A 268 9.79 13.15 -2.13
CA ALA A 268 10.66 14.11 -2.77
C ALA A 268 10.11 14.45 -4.17
N CYS A 269 10.33 15.66 -4.68
CA CYS A 269 9.87 16.03 -6.03
C CYS A 269 10.69 15.40 -7.15
N GLU A 270 11.87 14.85 -6.82
CA GLU A 270 12.83 14.23 -7.73
C GLU A 270 13.42 15.15 -8.82
N GLN A 271 13.04 16.43 -8.83
CA GLN A 271 13.43 17.40 -9.88
C GLN A 271 14.31 18.55 -9.36
N CYS A 272 14.30 18.81 -8.05
CA CYS A 272 15.10 19.89 -7.47
C CYS A 272 16.59 19.53 -7.39
N HIS A 273 17.46 20.54 -7.26
CA HIS A 273 18.91 20.35 -7.18
C HIS A 273 19.33 19.32 -6.11
N SER A 274 18.75 19.42 -4.91
CA SER A 274 19.00 18.47 -3.82
C SER A 274 18.58 17.04 -4.19
N CYS A 275 17.43 16.85 -4.84
CA CYS A 275 16.99 15.53 -5.29
C CYS A 275 17.97 14.92 -6.30
N HIS A 276 18.47 15.71 -7.26
CA HIS A 276 19.46 15.24 -8.22
C HIS A 276 20.77 14.81 -7.54
N LEU A 277 21.25 15.57 -6.54
CA LEU A 277 22.43 15.21 -5.76
C LEU A 277 22.21 13.93 -4.94
N MET A 278 21.02 13.76 -4.34
CA MET A 278 20.65 12.55 -3.61
C MET A 278 20.61 11.33 -4.52
N LEU A 279 20.00 11.44 -5.71
CA LEU A 279 19.95 10.38 -6.71
C LEU A 279 21.34 9.99 -7.25
N ALA A 280 22.27 10.94 -7.29
CA ALA A 280 23.67 10.72 -7.65
C ALA A 280 24.55 10.26 -6.47
N HIS A 281 23.98 10.08 -5.27
CA HIS A 281 24.70 9.75 -4.03
C HIS A 281 25.87 10.72 -3.74
N SER A 282 25.70 12.00 -4.04
CA SER A 282 26.75 13.03 -3.94
C SER A 282 26.33 14.27 -3.15
N HIS A 283 25.21 14.18 -2.41
CA HIS A 283 24.73 15.30 -1.62
C HIS A 283 25.69 15.63 -0.47
N PRO A 284 26.24 16.86 -0.39
CA PRO A 284 27.30 17.19 0.59
C PRO A 284 26.80 17.24 2.04
N ASP A 285 25.50 17.44 2.23
CA ASP A 285 24.83 17.48 3.53
C ASP A 285 24.13 16.15 3.92
N TYR A 286 24.36 15.08 3.15
CA TYR A 286 23.89 13.73 3.47
C TYR A 286 25.08 12.87 3.93
N HIS A 287 25.01 12.35 5.15
CA HIS A 287 26.10 11.60 5.76
C HIS A 287 25.62 10.24 6.21
N GLU A 288 26.43 9.22 5.98
CA GLU A 288 26.14 7.87 6.43
C GLU A 288 27.15 7.45 7.50
N LEU A 289 26.65 6.85 8.59
CA LEU A 289 27.44 6.21 9.61
C LEU A 289 27.14 4.70 9.57
N TYR A 290 28.17 3.91 9.31
CA TYR A 290 28.05 2.47 9.10
C TYR A 290 29.28 1.73 9.63
N SER A 291 29.14 0.42 9.80
CA SER A 291 30.25 -0.44 10.20
C SER A 291 31.27 -0.58 9.08
N LEU A 292 32.53 -0.36 9.41
CA LEU A 292 33.65 -0.65 8.51
C LEU A 292 34.09 -2.10 8.69
N GLU A 293 34.04 -2.89 7.62
CA GLU A 293 34.49 -4.29 7.59
C GLU A 293 33.84 -5.19 8.66
N GLY A 294 32.61 -4.89 9.07
CA GLY A 294 31.97 -5.66 10.11
C GLY A 294 32.55 -5.43 11.50
N LYS A 295 33.20 -4.27 11.77
CA LYS A 295 33.61 -3.83 13.12
C LYS A 295 32.58 -2.89 13.76
N ASP A 296 32.59 -2.80 15.08
CA ASP A 296 31.72 -1.87 15.80
C ASP A 296 32.01 -0.42 15.41
N ILE A 297 30.96 0.40 15.44
CA ILE A 297 31.04 1.83 15.15
C ILE A 297 31.66 2.51 16.38
N GLY A 298 32.90 2.96 16.19
CA GLY A 298 33.73 3.54 17.25
C GLY A 298 33.39 4.99 17.56
N VAL A 299 33.87 5.47 18.71
CA VAL A 299 33.66 6.86 19.18
C VAL A 299 34.26 7.89 18.22
N ASP A 300 35.36 7.58 17.55
CA ASP A 300 36.02 8.52 16.63
C ASP A 300 35.19 8.74 15.36
N GLN A 301 34.56 7.68 14.81
CA GLN A 301 33.63 7.83 13.69
C GLN A 301 32.43 8.74 14.05
N VAL A 302 31.91 8.61 15.28
CA VAL A 302 30.83 9.49 15.76
C VAL A 302 31.30 10.93 15.96
N ARG A 303 32.53 11.14 16.44
CA ARG A 303 33.10 12.48 16.60
C ARG A 303 33.25 13.20 15.27
N GLU A 304 33.72 12.52 14.23
CA GLU A 304 33.80 13.07 12.87
C GLU A 304 32.42 13.53 12.38
N ILE A 305 31.38 12.70 12.55
CA ILE A 305 30.00 13.07 12.21
C ILE A 305 29.53 14.27 13.05
N ASN A 306 29.77 14.29 14.35
CA ASN A 306 29.39 15.40 15.21
C ASN A 306 30.05 16.71 14.80
N GLU A 307 31.31 16.69 14.35
CA GLU A 307 32.01 17.88 13.84
C GLU A 307 31.34 18.43 12.58
N ILE A 308 30.95 17.56 11.65
CA ILE A 308 30.22 17.94 10.43
C ILE A 308 28.83 18.50 10.77
N VAL A 309 28.12 17.83 11.68
CA VAL A 309 26.80 18.26 12.14
C VAL A 309 26.87 19.58 12.92
N ALA A 310 28.00 19.87 13.55
CA ALA A 310 28.28 21.14 14.21
C ALA A 310 28.67 22.27 13.23
N GLN A 311 28.69 22.07 11.91
CA GLN A 311 28.93 23.14 10.93
C GLN A 311 27.62 23.62 10.29
N HIS A 312 27.66 24.65 9.44
CA HIS A 312 26.49 25.05 8.64
C HIS A 312 26.31 24.11 7.44
N ALA A 313 25.06 23.94 6.98
CA ALA A 313 24.79 23.16 5.77
C ALA A 313 25.40 23.84 4.54
N GLN A 314 25.98 23.06 3.64
CA GLN A 314 26.63 23.58 2.43
C GLN A 314 25.62 24.06 1.39
N GLN A 315 24.45 23.41 1.31
CA GLN A 315 23.38 23.75 0.37
C GLN A 315 22.26 24.61 1.00
N ASN A 316 22.52 25.26 2.15
CA ASN A 316 21.56 26.11 2.88
C ASN A 316 20.20 25.41 3.20
N GLY A 317 20.22 24.10 3.44
CA GLY A 317 19.04 23.29 3.70
C GLY A 317 19.19 22.34 4.89
N ASN A 318 18.54 21.19 4.78
CA ASN A 318 18.60 20.14 5.78
C ASN A 318 19.93 19.38 5.71
N LYS A 319 20.40 18.91 6.87
CA LYS A 319 21.44 17.89 6.99
C LYS A 319 20.82 16.61 7.50
N VAL A 320 21.20 15.49 6.89
CA VAL A 320 20.71 14.16 7.31
C VAL A 320 21.90 13.27 7.62
N VAL A 321 21.86 12.64 8.79
CA VAL A 321 22.78 11.57 9.18
C VAL A 321 22.00 10.25 9.21
N TYR A 322 22.36 9.33 8.32
CA TYR A 322 21.81 7.98 8.29
C TYR A 322 22.75 7.00 9.01
N ILE A 323 22.33 6.49 10.16
CA ILE A 323 23.04 5.47 10.93
C ILE A 323 22.49 4.10 10.53
N LYS A 324 23.24 3.37 9.70
CA LYS A 324 22.80 2.12 9.05
C LYS A 324 22.65 0.93 10.01
N GLU A 325 23.45 0.89 11.07
CA GLU A 325 23.55 -0.23 12.00
C GLU A 325 23.71 0.32 13.44
N ALA A 326 22.69 0.99 13.96
CA ALA A 326 22.77 1.66 15.26
C ALA A 326 23.03 0.70 16.43
N GLU A 327 22.67 -0.58 16.29
CA GLU A 327 22.98 -1.64 17.27
C GLU A 327 24.48 -1.91 17.41
N ARG A 328 25.29 -1.43 16.48
CA ARG A 328 26.73 -1.63 16.43
C ARG A 328 27.52 -0.46 16.99
N LEU A 329 26.85 0.57 17.50
CA LEU A 329 27.50 1.64 18.23
C LEU A 329 28.09 1.09 19.52
N THR A 330 29.38 1.31 19.73
CA THR A 330 29.98 1.12 21.06
C THR A 330 29.31 2.04 22.07
N GLU A 331 29.34 1.68 23.37
CA GLU A 331 28.77 2.51 24.42
C GLU A 331 29.36 3.94 24.42
N ALA A 332 30.68 4.05 24.21
CA ALA A 332 31.35 5.33 24.06
C ALA A 332 30.86 6.14 22.84
N ALA A 333 30.60 5.48 21.71
CA ALA A 333 30.05 6.11 20.51
C ALA A 333 28.60 6.58 20.72
N ALA A 334 27.76 5.74 21.33
CA ALA A 334 26.37 6.09 21.65
C ALA A 334 26.29 7.31 22.60
N ASN A 335 27.11 7.33 23.65
CA ASN A 335 27.19 8.45 24.59
C ASN A 335 27.70 9.75 23.92
N ALA A 336 28.66 9.64 23.00
CA ALA A 336 29.16 10.78 22.25
C ALA A 336 28.10 11.36 21.28
N LEU A 337 27.20 10.53 20.77
CA LEU A 337 26.11 10.94 19.88
C LEU A 337 24.93 11.55 20.64
N LEU A 338 24.69 11.10 21.88
CA LEU A 338 23.48 11.42 22.67
C LEU A 338 23.23 12.93 22.77
N LYS A 339 24.26 13.73 23.08
CA LYS A 339 24.11 15.18 23.20
C LYS A 339 23.63 15.83 21.90
N THR A 340 24.14 15.39 20.75
CA THR A 340 23.73 15.91 19.44
C THR A 340 22.33 15.44 19.06
N LEU A 341 21.90 14.27 19.55
CA LEU A 341 20.54 13.77 19.37
C LEU A 341 19.53 14.50 20.28
N GLU A 342 19.91 14.91 21.49
CA GLU A 342 19.01 15.63 22.40
C GLU A 342 18.83 17.09 21.98
N GLU A 343 19.91 17.73 21.55
CA GLU A 343 19.93 19.16 21.18
C GLU A 343 20.59 19.36 19.81
N PRO A 344 19.94 18.93 18.70
CA PRO A 344 20.50 19.11 17.37
C PRO A 344 20.53 20.59 16.98
N ARG A 345 21.42 20.93 16.04
CA ARG A 345 21.27 22.20 15.33
C ARG A 345 19.98 22.23 14.51
N PRO A 346 19.41 23.42 14.25
CA PRO A 346 18.26 23.55 13.35
C PRO A 346 18.51 22.83 12.03
N ASN A 347 17.45 22.23 11.47
CA ASN A 347 17.48 21.53 10.18
C ASN A 347 18.46 20.34 10.12
N THR A 348 18.81 19.76 11.26
CA THR A 348 19.62 18.53 11.33
C THR A 348 18.75 17.36 11.73
N TYR A 349 18.81 16.28 10.94
CA TYR A 349 17.98 15.09 11.12
C TYR A 349 18.83 13.83 11.24
N PHE A 350 18.41 12.93 12.13
CA PHE A 350 19.03 11.63 12.37
C PHE A 350 18.06 10.52 12.01
N CYS A 351 18.50 9.62 11.14
CA CYS A 351 17.79 8.42 10.74
C CYS A 351 18.55 7.22 11.27
N CYS A 352 18.03 6.53 12.27
CA CYS A 352 18.72 5.44 12.95
C CYS A 352 18.03 4.10 12.66
N LYS A 353 18.74 3.17 12.03
CA LYS A 353 18.28 1.80 11.82
C LYS A 353 18.79 0.90 12.95
N LEU A 354 17.88 0.13 13.57
CA LEU A 354 18.21 -0.86 14.57
C LEU A 354 17.77 -2.26 14.12
N ILE A 355 18.71 -3.18 13.91
CA ILE A 355 18.39 -4.58 13.57
C ILE A 355 18.14 -5.39 14.84
N VAL A 356 17.02 -6.10 14.87
CA VAL A 356 16.73 -7.08 15.95
C VAL A 356 17.29 -8.43 15.55
N LEU A 357 18.44 -8.80 16.08
CA LEU A 357 18.94 -10.17 15.98
C LEU A 357 18.14 -11.04 16.94
N ARG A 358 17.21 -11.85 16.41
CA ARG A 358 16.65 -12.96 17.18
C ARG A 358 17.72 -14.04 17.29
N VAL A 359 18.30 -14.18 18.48
CA VAL A 359 19.03 -15.40 18.83
C VAL A 359 17.99 -16.51 18.93
N CYS A 360 18.03 -17.47 18.01
CA CYS A 360 17.20 -18.67 18.08
C CYS A 360 17.59 -19.56 19.25
#